data_AF-A0A2V6PWR7-F1
#
_entry.id   AF-A0A2V6PWR7-F1
#
_cell.length_a   1.000
_cell.length_b   1.000
_cell.length_c   1.000
_cell.angle_alpha   90.00
_cell.angle_beta   90.00
_cell.angle_gamma   90.00
#
_symmetry.space_group_name_H-M   'P 1'
#
loop_
_entity.id
_entity.type
_entity.pdbx_description
1 polymer ?
#
loop_
_entity_poly.entity_id
_entity_poly.type
_entity_poly.pdbx_seq_one_letter_code
_entity_poly.pdbx_strand_id
1 'polypeptide(L)'
;MSGNGHTTPSQIRSKLKHPVIDADGHWLEYGPVFAEQMRKVGGNLAADAFIASQRTTKENLNTPVDERRRRRIGMEGVWTRQATNTLDRATAMFPRFLYERLEELGIDFAAIYPTAGLRIPRIADDAARRAVCHSFNVVTADYFREFGDRMTPAAAIPCHTPDEAIEELEVCVKQLGTKVAMFTSPVPRPVSSVTNREGDASRFAVWYDSIGLDSAYDYDPLWKKCIELRIAPTFHTGASRQGLRNSAVNFTYNHIGHFAASGHAAAKGIFLGGITRRFPELRFGFLEGGVGWGCMLFGDLIGHWDKRNAKALEYMDPRKLDRSLLQEKAQKYGYEEHIAALRARDGWPDPDAFSLTGGLSDLDDFSACKITKKQDWQDLFVKPFYFGCEADDRANAWAFKHGANPFNARLNAVFGSDIGHFDVPDMTEVLPEAYELVDDGLITTDDFRDFTFANAVRLWGTQNPRFFEGTAVAKAAAAVLAAPGA
;
A
#
# COMPACT_ATOMS: atom_id res chain seq x y z
N MET A 1 2.96 31.04 -3.59
CA MET A 1 2.46 32.32 -3.05
C MET A 1 1.33 32.02 -2.09
N SER A 2 1.60 32.11 -0.80
CA SER A 2 0.64 32.41 0.26
C SER A 2 1.35 33.40 1.18
N GLY A 3 0.90 34.66 1.14
CA GLY A 3 1.50 35.78 1.88
C GLY A 3 0.96 35.93 3.31
N ASN A 4 0.56 34.84 3.96
CA ASN A 4 0.20 34.81 5.38
C ASN A 4 1.06 33.72 6.02
N GLY A 5 1.87 34.06 7.02
CA GLY A 5 2.81 33.11 7.64
C GLY A 5 2.08 31.85 8.11
N HIS A 6 2.50 30.69 7.61
CA HIS A 6 1.97 29.39 8.00
C HIS A 6 2.18 29.20 9.52
N THR A 7 1.22 28.53 10.17
CA THR A 7 1.33 28.19 11.59
C THR A 7 2.51 27.23 11.75
N THR A 8 3.48 27.53 12.61
CA THR A 8 4.66 26.66 12.76
C THR A 8 4.30 25.33 13.44
N PRO A 9 5.09 24.25 13.27
CA PRO A 9 4.87 23.00 13.99
C PRO A 9 4.69 23.20 15.50
N SER A 10 5.54 24.03 16.13
CA SER A 10 5.44 24.34 17.57
C SER A 10 4.11 25.01 17.95
N GLN A 11 3.61 25.94 17.12
CA GLN A 11 2.32 26.59 17.33
C GLN A 11 1.16 25.60 17.19
N ILE A 12 1.19 24.71 16.20
CA ILE A 12 0.18 23.65 16.03
C ILE A 12 0.19 22.72 17.23
N ARG A 13 1.38 22.23 17.59
CA ARG A 13 1.62 21.36 18.75
C ARG A 13 1.04 21.93 20.05
N SER A 14 1.15 23.24 20.27
CA SER A 14 0.56 23.90 21.45
C SER A 14 -0.97 23.82 21.54
N LYS A 15 -1.64 23.57 20.41
CA LYS A 15 -3.10 23.43 20.31
C LYS A 15 -3.57 21.96 20.40
N LEU A 16 -2.68 20.99 20.12
CA LEU A 16 -3.04 19.58 20.10
C LEU A 16 -3.16 19.00 21.52
N LYS A 17 -4.09 18.06 21.69
CA LYS A 17 -4.30 17.31 22.95
C LYS A 17 -3.80 15.87 22.87
N HIS A 18 -3.08 15.53 21.81
CA HIS A 18 -2.57 14.21 21.53
C HIS A 18 -1.17 14.34 20.92
N PRO A 19 -0.34 13.29 21.02
CA PRO A 19 0.91 13.22 20.26
C PRO A 19 0.67 13.14 18.75
N VAL A 20 1.72 13.32 17.97
CA VAL A 20 1.75 13.11 16.51
C VAL A 20 2.65 11.92 16.23
N ILE A 21 2.11 10.92 15.53
CA ILE A 21 2.86 9.78 15.00
C ILE A 21 2.99 9.97 13.50
N ASP A 22 4.21 10.01 13.01
CA ASP A 22 4.51 9.85 11.60
C ASP A 22 4.57 8.35 11.28
N ALA A 23 3.64 7.87 10.45
CA ALA A 23 3.56 6.46 10.12
C ALA A 23 4.38 6.06 8.88
N ASP A 24 4.96 7.03 8.18
CA ASP A 24 5.65 6.83 6.90
C ASP A 24 6.73 7.90 6.70
N GLY A 25 7.65 7.99 7.64
CA GLY A 25 8.84 8.82 7.50
C GLY A 25 9.93 8.05 6.77
N HIS A 26 10.82 8.72 6.04
CA HIS A 26 11.91 8.05 5.34
C HIS A 26 13.29 8.43 5.84
N TRP A 27 14.24 7.53 5.56
CA TRP A 27 15.65 7.84 5.64
C TRP A 27 16.37 7.46 4.35
N LEU A 28 17.48 8.13 4.11
CA LEU A 28 18.26 8.07 2.87
C LEU A 28 19.58 7.38 3.15
N GLU A 29 19.62 6.10 2.86
CA GLU A 29 20.78 5.25 3.09
C GLU A 29 21.97 5.76 2.27
N TYR A 30 23.06 6.14 2.95
CA TYR A 30 24.25 6.62 2.26
C TYR A 30 24.98 5.45 1.57
N GLY A 31 24.65 5.26 0.30
CA GLY A 31 24.95 4.05 -0.48
C GLY A 31 26.36 3.47 -0.31
N PRO A 32 27.46 4.25 -0.47
CA PRO A 32 28.82 3.72 -0.36
C PRO A 32 29.13 3.09 1.00
N VAL A 33 28.72 3.74 2.09
CA VAL A 33 28.96 3.24 3.46
C VAL A 33 28.00 2.11 3.77
N PHE A 34 26.74 2.27 3.39
CA PHE A 34 25.70 1.29 3.70
C PHE A 34 25.96 -0.05 3.01
N ALA A 35 26.40 -0.03 1.75
CA ALA A 35 26.81 -1.24 1.02
C ALA A 35 27.96 -1.97 1.73
N GLU A 36 28.94 -1.25 2.28
CA GLU A 36 30.06 -1.85 2.99
C GLU A 36 29.64 -2.44 4.35
N GLN A 37 28.70 -1.82 5.07
CA GLN A 37 28.14 -2.44 6.28
C GLN A 37 27.39 -3.73 5.94
N MET A 38 26.60 -3.74 4.86
CA MET A 38 25.96 -4.98 4.40
C MET A 38 26.98 -6.04 3.99
N ARG A 39 28.13 -5.63 3.42
CA ARG A 39 29.22 -6.57 3.07
C ARG A 39 29.75 -7.30 4.30
N LYS A 40 29.82 -6.64 5.46
CA LYS A 40 30.23 -7.27 6.73
C LYS A 40 29.22 -8.28 7.26
N VAL A 41 27.94 -8.13 6.92
CA VAL A 41 26.85 -9.01 7.37
C VAL A 41 26.64 -10.18 6.41
N GLY A 42 26.34 -9.89 5.14
CA GLY A 42 25.97 -10.88 4.13
C GLY A 42 27.00 -11.09 3.02
N GLY A 43 28.22 -10.58 3.18
CA GLY A 43 29.29 -10.72 2.19
C GLY A 43 29.05 -9.94 0.90
N ASN A 44 29.81 -10.30 -0.14
CA ASN A 44 29.77 -9.59 -1.42
C ASN A 44 28.40 -9.65 -2.09
N LEU A 45 27.69 -10.79 -1.97
CA LEU A 45 26.39 -10.98 -2.60
C LEU A 45 25.37 -9.90 -2.16
N ALA A 46 25.29 -9.61 -0.86
CA ALA A 46 24.37 -8.61 -0.34
C ALA A 46 24.73 -7.19 -0.79
N ALA A 47 26.01 -6.82 -0.64
CA ALA A 47 26.49 -5.49 -1.00
C ALA A 47 26.37 -5.20 -2.50
N ASP A 48 26.72 -6.17 -3.34
CA ASP A 48 26.70 -6.02 -4.79
C ASP A 48 25.26 -6.00 -5.31
N ALA A 49 24.35 -6.78 -4.72
CA ALA A 49 22.91 -6.74 -5.01
C ALA A 49 22.30 -5.37 -4.65
N PHE A 50 22.67 -4.79 -3.50
CA PHE A 50 22.24 -3.45 -3.13
C PHE A 50 22.74 -2.41 -4.15
N ILE A 51 24.04 -2.40 -4.46
CA ILE A 51 24.62 -1.46 -5.43
C ILE A 51 23.92 -1.60 -6.81
N ALA A 52 23.69 -2.83 -7.27
CA ALA A 52 22.99 -3.11 -8.52
C ALA A 52 21.57 -2.52 -8.52
N SER A 53 20.81 -2.68 -7.42
CA SER A 53 19.45 -2.12 -7.30
C SER A 53 19.39 -0.60 -7.41
N GLN A 54 20.45 0.10 -7.00
CA GLN A 54 20.55 1.56 -7.06
C GLN A 54 20.99 2.07 -8.45
N ARG A 55 21.73 1.26 -9.21
CA ARG A 55 22.20 1.62 -10.56
C ARG A 55 21.07 1.83 -11.56
N THR A 56 19.94 1.14 -11.41
CA THR A 56 18.85 1.16 -12.39
C THR A 56 18.34 2.57 -12.71
N THR A 57 18.25 3.46 -11.72
CA THR A 57 17.83 4.86 -11.97
C THR A 57 18.83 5.57 -12.89
N LYS A 58 20.13 5.46 -12.59
CA LYS A 58 21.20 6.09 -13.35
C LYS A 58 21.27 5.53 -14.77
N GLU A 59 21.14 4.22 -14.94
CA GLU A 59 21.15 3.55 -16.25
C GLU A 59 19.97 4.01 -17.11
N ASN A 60 18.76 4.05 -16.54
CA ASN A 60 17.58 4.52 -17.26
C ASN A 60 17.70 6.00 -17.66
N LEU A 61 18.19 6.88 -16.77
CA LEU A 61 18.38 8.31 -17.08
C LEU A 61 19.49 8.55 -18.12
N ASN A 62 20.50 7.69 -18.18
CA ASN A 62 21.56 7.75 -19.20
C ASN A 62 21.15 7.09 -20.53
N THR A 63 20.00 6.41 -20.58
CA THR A 63 19.50 5.80 -21.81
C THR A 63 18.83 6.87 -22.68
N PRO A 64 19.25 7.05 -23.95
CA PRO A 64 18.62 8.00 -24.88
C PRO A 64 17.10 7.82 -24.98
N VAL A 65 16.36 8.91 -25.20
CA VAL A 65 14.89 8.89 -25.18
C VAL A 65 14.30 7.97 -26.26
N ASP A 66 14.87 7.98 -27.46
CA ASP A 66 14.50 7.08 -28.56
C ASP A 66 14.70 5.61 -28.16
N GLU A 67 15.80 5.31 -27.49
CA GLU A 67 16.08 3.97 -26.98
C GLU A 67 15.14 3.56 -25.85
N ARG A 68 14.82 4.47 -24.93
CA ARG A 68 13.80 4.25 -23.90
C ARG A 68 12.43 4.01 -24.51
N ARG A 69 12.05 4.75 -25.56
CA ARG A 69 10.80 4.52 -26.30
C ARG A 69 10.79 3.15 -26.98
N ARG A 70 11.88 2.79 -27.67
CA ARG A 70 12.03 1.51 -28.37
C ARG A 70 11.93 0.34 -27.39
N ARG A 71 12.66 0.42 -26.27
CA ARG A 71 12.69 -0.64 -25.25
C ARG A 71 11.50 -0.60 -24.32
N ARG A 72 10.74 0.50 -24.24
CA ARG A 72 9.68 0.81 -23.24
C ARG A 72 10.20 0.99 -21.81
N ILE A 73 11.30 1.69 -21.64
CA ILE A 73 11.85 2.05 -20.33
C ILE A 73 11.21 3.37 -19.90
N GLY A 74 10.61 3.40 -18.72
CA GLY A 74 9.99 4.58 -18.16
C GLY A 74 11.01 5.68 -17.81
N MET A 75 10.56 6.92 -17.82
CA MET A 75 11.25 8.05 -17.21
C MET A 75 11.32 7.88 -15.70
N GLU A 76 12.52 8.05 -15.15
CA GLU A 76 12.78 8.07 -13.72
C GLU A 76 12.70 9.49 -13.17
N GLY A 77 12.56 9.60 -11.86
CA GLY A 77 12.64 10.88 -11.17
C GLY A 77 14.04 11.49 -11.29
N VAL A 78 14.08 12.79 -11.59
CA VAL A 78 15.31 13.58 -11.67
C VAL A 78 15.35 14.49 -10.45
N TRP A 79 16.53 14.59 -9.82
CA TRP A 79 16.73 15.45 -8.63
C TRP A 79 15.70 15.17 -7.52
N THR A 80 15.40 13.91 -7.24
CA THR A 80 14.33 13.50 -6.33
C THR A 80 14.68 13.63 -4.84
N ARG A 81 15.62 14.51 -4.50
CA ARG A 81 16.19 14.67 -3.16
C ARG A 81 16.42 16.14 -2.88
N GLN A 82 16.26 16.54 -1.63
CA GLN A 82 16.55 17.89 -1.17
C GLN A 82 18.00 18.25 -1.53
N ALA A 83 18.18 19.30 -2.34
CA ALA A 83 19.49 19.78 -2.79
C ALA A 83 19.82 21.17 -2.22
N THR A 84 18.86 22.10 -2.24
CA THR A 84 19.03 23.44 -1.67
C THR A 84 18.82 23.45 -0.16
N ASN A 85 17.86 22.65 0.34
CA ASN A 85 17.65 22.45 1.76
C ASN A 85 18.59 21.37 2.31
N THR A 86 19.87 21.75 2.48
CA THR A 86 20.92 20.84 2.97
C THR A 86 20.62 20.30 4.37
N LEU A 87 19.92 21.08 5.19
CA LEU A 87 19.53 20.68 6.55
C LEU A 87 18.62 19.45 6.50
N ASP A 88 17.56 19.50 5.70
CA ASP A 88 16.62 18.39 5.50
C ASP A 88 17.28 17.21 4.81
N ARG A 89 18.16 17.47 3.84
CA ARG A 89 18.96 16.42 3.22
C ARG A 89 19.80 15.64 4.25
N ALA A 90 20.47 16.36 5.16
CA ALA A 90 21.25 15.75 6.23
C ALA A 90 20.35 15.01 7.24
N THR A 91 19.16 15.57 7.52
CA THR A 91 18.16 14.99 8.43
C THR A 91 17.71 13.64 7.93
N ALA A 92 17.33 13.54 6.66
CA ALA A 92 16.94 12.28 6.04
C ALA A 92 18.10 11.27 5.98
N MET A 93 19.35 11.72 5.87
CA MET A 93 20.51 10.81 5.75
C MET A 93 21.01 10.25 7.08
N PHE A 94 20.84 10.96 8.19
CA PHE A 94 21.46 10.63 9.47
C PHE A 94 20.40 10.41 10.55
N PRO A 95 20.13 9.15 10.94
CA PRO A 95 19.08 8.83 11.93
C PRO A 95 19.19 9.62 13.23
N ARG A 96 20.41 9.84 13.75
CA ARG A 96 20.62 10.67 14.94
C ARG A 96 20.14 12.11 14.75
N PHE A 97 20.35 12.68 13.56
CA PHE A 97 19.95 14.05 13.29
C PHE A 97 18.44 14.17 13.07
N LEU A 98 17.82 13.18 12.39
CA LEU A 98 16.36 13.07 12.38
C LEU A 98 15.79 12.99 13.79
N TYR A 99 16.34 12.14 14.67
CA TYR A 99 15.92 12.01 16.06
C TYR A 99 15.99 13.34 16.83
N GLU A 100 17.04 14.14 16.64
CA GLU A 100 17.16 15.47 17.24
C GLU A 100 16.11 16.44 16.72
N ARG A 101 15.79 16.38 15.41
CA ARG A 101 14.86 17.30 14.76
C ARG A 101 13.38 16.94 14.91
N LEU A 102 13.01 15.74 15.35
CA LEU A 102 11.59 15.34 15.47
C LEU A 102 10.72 16.37 16.20
N GLU A 103 11.22 17.00 17.26
CA GLU A 103 10.50 18.05 17.99
C GLU A 103 10.27 19.30 17.14
N GLU A 104 11.27 19.72 16.36
CA GLU A 104 11.17 20.84 15.40
C GLU A 104 10.12 20.55 14.33
N LEU A 105 10.04 19.30 13.87
CA LEU A 105 9.05 18.84 12.88
C LEU A 105 7.65 18.62 13.48
N GLY A 106 7.51 18.71 14.81
CA GLY A 106 6.26 18.47 15.52
C GLY A 106 5.83 16.99 15.58
N ILE A 107 6.79 16.06 15.51
CA ILE A 107 6.57 14.60 15.53
C ILE A 107 7.05 14.03 16.87
N ASP A 108 6.22 13.24 17.55
CA ASP A 108 6.62 12.59 18.82
C ASP A 108 7.18 11.18 18.63
N PHE A 109 6.73 10.48 17.59
CA PHE A 109 7.18 9.15 17.26
C PHE A 109 7.09 8.91 15.75
N ALA A 110 8.07 8.24 15.15
CA ALA A 110 8.09 7.97 13.72
C ALA A 110 8.39 6.51 13.38
N ALA A 111 7.57 5.91 12.50
CA ALA A 111 7.95 4.70 11.78
C ALA A 111 8.77 5.10 10.55
N ILE A 112 10.01 4.60 10.46
CA ILE A 112 10.98 5.02 9.45
C ILE A 112 11.15 3.93 8.38
N TYR A 113 10.60 4.18 7.20
CA TYR A 113 10.72 3.32 6.04
C TYR A 113 12.01 3.57 5.27
N PRO A 114 12.58 2.52 4.66
CA PRO A 114 13.78 2.67 3.85
C PRO A 114 13.45 3.42 2.56
N THR A 115 14.49 3.95 1.90
CA THR A 115 14.32 4.59 0.59
C THR A 115 14.99 3.77 -0.50
N ALA A 116 16.28 3.52 -0.35
CA ALA A 116 17.01 2.58 -1.19
C ALA A 116 16.44 1.16 -1.02
N GLY A 117 16.03 0.82 0.20
CA GLY A 117 15.41 -0.46 0.53
C GLY A 117 14.01 -0.71 -0.07
N LEU A 118 13.32 0.29 -0.65
CA LEU A 118 12.03 0.08 -1.35
C LEU A 118 12.15 -0.84 -2.59
N ARG A 119 13.36 -1.07 -3.08
CA ARG A 119 13.62 -1.84 -4.30
C ARG A 119 14.13 -3.24 -4.04
N ILE A 120 14.84 -3.44 -2.94
CA ILE A 120 15.58 -4.68 -2.70
C ILE A 120 14.66 -5.92 -2.57
N PRO A 121 13.44 -5.85 -2.01
CA PRO A 121 12.55 -7.00 -1.93
C PRO A 121 11.97 -7.46 -3.27
N ARG A 122 12.18 -6.68 -4.34
CA ARG A 122 11.70 -6.96 -5.71
C ARG A 122 12.79 -7.49 -6.63
N ILE A 123 13.99 -7.73 -6.11
CA ILE A 123 15.08 -8.31 -6.90
C ILE A 123 14.68 -9.72 -7.33
N ALA A 124 14.78 -9.99 -8.63
CA ALA A 124 14.31 -11.26 -9.20
C ALA A 124 15.18 -12.46 -8.78
N ASP A 125 16.49 -12.27 -8.63
CA ASP A 125 17.40 -13.32 -8.17
C ASP A 125 17.19 -13.62 -6.67
N ASP A 126 16.81 -14.85 -6.36
CA ASP A 126 16.42 -15.26 -5.01
C ASP A 126 17.56 -15.14 -4.00
N ALA A 127 18.77 -15.60 -4.36
CA ALA A 127 19.92 -15.56 -3.46
C ALA A 127 20.34 -14.12 -3.16
N ALA A 128 20.41 -13.27 -4.19
CA ALA A 128 20.72 -11.86 -4.06
C ALA A 128 19.66 -11.12 -3.22
N ARG A 129 18.37 -11.29 -3.54
CA ARG A 129 17.25 -10.67 -2.83
C ARG A 129 17.27 -11.01 -1.34
N ARG A 130 17.41 -12.29 -1.00
CA ARG A 130 17.43 -12.76 0.39
C ARG A 130 18.64 -12.22 1.15
N ALA A 131 19.83 -12.32 0.55
CA ALA A 131 21.07 -11.83 1.16
C ALA A 131 21.02 -10.32 1.43
N VAL A 132 20.51 -9.53 0.47
CA VAL A 132 20.42 -8.08 0.64
C VAL A 132 19.32 -7.66 1.61
N CYS A 133 18.14 -8.29 1.61
CA CYS A 133 17.07 -7.95 2.55
C CYS A 133 17.53 -8.23 3.99
N HIS A 134 18.09 -9.43 4.24
CA HIS A 134 18.64 -9.79 5.54
C HIS A 134 19.71 -8.80 6.01
N SER A 135 20.71 -8.53 5.17
CA SER A 135 21.81 -7.62 5.53
C SER A 135 21.32 -6.19 5.74
N PHE A 136 20.38 -5.73 4.91
CA PHE A 136 19.75 -4.42 5.03
C PHE A 136 19.06 -4.28 6.39
N ASN A 137 18.28 -5.28 6.78
CA ASN A 137 17.54 -5.27 8.04
C ASN A 137 18.47 -5.27 9.26
N VAL A 138 19.54 -6.07 9.24
CA VAL A 138 20.55 -6.09 10.31
C VAL A 138 21.24 -4.73 10.47
N VAL A 139 21.72 -4.14 9.36
CA VAL A 139 22.41 -2.84 9.40
C VAL A 139 21.45 -1.72 9.82
N THR A 140 20.22 -1.73 9.31
CA THR A 140 19.20 -0.74 9.68
C THR A 140 18.85 -0.83 11.16
N ALA A 141 18.64 -2.04 11.69
CA ALA A 141 18.37 -2.23 13.11
C ALA A 141 19.52 -1.71 13.99
N ASP A 142 20.77 -1.87 13.56
CA ASP A 142 21.93 -1.35 14.28
C ASP A 142 21.98 0.19 14.27
N TYR A 143 21.73 0.81 13.12
CA TYR A 143 21.76 2.27 12.96
C TYR A 143 20.67 2.98 13.76
N PHE A 144 19.56 2.29 14.06
CA PHE A 144 18.43 2.85 14.81
C PHE A 144 18.36 2.39 16.28
N ARG A 145 19.30 1.56 16.73
CA ARG A 145 19.28 0.91 18.06
C ARG A 145 19.07 1.88 19.23
N GLU A 146 19.66 3.07 19.15
CA GLU A 146 19.65 4.06 20.23
C GLU A 146 18.43 5.01 20.21
N PHE A 147 17.52 4.89 19.23
CA PHE A 147 16.45 5.88 19.02
C PHE A 147 15.04 5.32 19.27
N GLY A 148 14.95 4.12 19.87
CA GLY A 148 13.71 3.34 20.02
C GLY A 148 12.60 4.02 20.83
N ASP A 149 12.92 5.08 21.59
CA ASP A 149 11.95 5.87 22.33
C ASP A 149 11.12 6.81 21.44
N ARG A 150 11.62 7.19 20.26
CA ARG A 150 10.93 8.08 19.31
C ARG A 150 10.95 7.63 17.85
N MET A 151 11.72 6.61 17.49
CA MET A 151 11.75 6.08 16.12
C MET A 151 11.79 4.56 16.11
N THR A 152 11.16 3.96 15.10
CA THR A 152 11.32 2.53 14.80
C THR A 152 11.52 2.33 13.31
N PRO A 153 12.58 1.63 12.87
CA PRO A 153 12.75 1.35 11.45
C PRO A 153 11.81 0.23 10.99
N ALA A 154 11.38 0.29 9.73
CA ALA A 154 10.68 -0.79 9.05
C ALA A 154 11.68 -1.80 8.46
N ALA A 155 11.50 -3.09 8.75
CA ALA A 155 12.25 -4.15 8.08
C ALA A 155 11.69 -4.42 6.67
N ALA A 156 12.56 -4.58 5.69
CA ALA A 156 12.20 -4.94 4.34
C ALA A 156 11.98 -6.46 4.23
N ILE A 157 10.74 -6.88 3.97
CA ILE A 157 10.34 -8.30 3.94
C ILE A 157 10.02 -8.73 2.50
N PRO A 158 10.88 -9.55 1.87
CA PRO A 158 10.60 -10.12 0.56
C PRO A 158 9.46 -11.14 0.68
N CYS A 159 8.43 -10.97 -0.14
CA CYS A 159 7.24 -11.81 -0.13
C CYS A 159 7.14 -12.69 -1.37
N HIS A 160 8.26 -13.06 -2.00
CA HIS A 160 8.25 -13.91 -3.19
C HIS A 160 7.69 -15.30 -2.91
N THR A 161 7.92 -15.86 -1.72
CA THR A 161 7.20 -17.03 -1.19
C THR A 161 6.79 -16.78 0.27
N PRO A 162 5.77 -17.48 0.81
CA PRO A 162 5.43 -17.39 2.23
C PRO A 162 6.60 -17.81 3.14
N ASP A 163 7.34 -18.88 2.81
CA ASP A 163 8.47 -19.36 3.61
C ASP A 163 9.61 -18.34 3.69
N GLU A 164 9.95 -17.70 2.56
CA GLU A 164 10.97 -16.64 2.53
C GLU A 164 10.60 -15.47 3.43
N ALA A 165 9.33 -15.03 3.38
CA ALA A 165 8.84 -13.94 4.22
C ALA A 165 8.84 -14.33 5.70
N ILE A 166 8.41 -15.55 6.04
CA ILE A 166 8.38 -16.08 7.41
C ILE A 166 9.80 -16.13 7.99
N GLU A 167 10.76 -16.70 7.27
CA GLU A 167 12.15 -16.84 7.72
C GLU A 167 12.76 -15.48 8.06
N GLU A 168 12.58 -14.48 7.19
CA GLU A 168 13.12 -13.14 7.42
C GLU A 168 12.39 -12.41 8.56
N LEU A 169 11.06 -12.54 8.64
CA LEU A 169 10.28 -11.97 9.74
C LEU A 169 10.70 -12.54 11.09
N GLU A 170 10.94 -13.85 11.19
CA GLU A 170 11.37 -14.46 12.45
C GLU A 170 12.70 -13.91 12.91
N VAL A 171 13.66 -13.72 12.01
CA VAL A 171 14.96 -13.12 12.35
C VAL A 171 14.79 -11.67 12.76
N CYS A 172 14.07 -10.86 11.98
CA CYS A 172 13.81 -9.46 12.28
C CYS A 172 13.16 -9.27 13.65
N VAL A 173 12.11 -10.03 13.96
CA VAL A 173 11.39 -9.88 15.22
C VAL A 173 12.17 -10.47 16.40
N LYS A 174 12.67 -11.71 16.27
CA LYS A 174 13.27 -12.43 17.41
C LYS A 174 14.70 -12.00 17.72
N GLN A 175 15.46 -11.55 16.72
CA GLN A 175 16.87 -11.20 16.88
C GLN A 175 17.12 -9.69 16.81
N LEU A 176 16.39 -8.96 15.95
CA LEU A 176 16.60 -7.52 15.74
C LEU A 176 15.62 -6.65 16.54
N GLY A 177 14.55 -7.24 17.09
CA GLY A 177 13.53 -6.50 17.85
C GLY A 177 12.63 -5.64 16.97
N THR A 178 12.54 -5.95 15.67
CA THR A 178 11.71 -5.23 14.71
C THR A 178 10.25 -5.19 15.15
N LYS A 179 9.62 -4.02 15.04
CA LYS A 179 8.19 -3.79 15.32
C LYS A 179 7.38 -3.43 14.08
N VAL A 180 8.02 -2.94 13.02
CA VAL A 180 7.40 -2.53 11.75
C VAL A 180 8.02 -3.31 10.61
N ALA A 181 7.20 -3.78 9.67
CA ALA A 181 7.67 -4.59 8.54
C ALA A 181 6.97 -4.16 7.25
N MET A 182 7.79 -3.87 6.24
CA MET A 182 7.41 -3.49 4.88
C MET A 182 7.35 -4.74 4.01
N PHE A 183 6.14 -5.13 3.63
CA PHE A 183 5.83 -6.28 2.80
C PHE A 183 5.80 -5.88 1.32
N THR A 184 6.11 -6.85 0.46
CA THR A 184 6.13 -6.66 -0.99
C THR A 184 4.82 -7.14 -1.59
N SER A 185 4.06 -6.25 -2.21
CA SER A 185 2.92 -6.61 -3.06
C SER A 185 2.60 -5.49 -4.06
N PRO A 186 2.44 -5.77 -5.37
CA PRO A 186 2.48 -7.10 -5.96
C PRO A 186 3.90 -7.62 -6.26
N VAL A 187 4.02 -8.95 -6.37
CA VAL A 187 5.26 -9.66 -6.75
C VAL A 187 5.23 -9.99 -8.25
N PRO A 188 6.23 -9.59 -9.05
CA PRO A 188 6.30 -9.96 -10.46
C PRO A 188 6.63 -11.45 -10.59
N ARG A 189 5.78 -12.21 -11.28
CA ARG A 189 5.91 -13.65 -11.49
C ARG A 189 6.00 -13.99 -12.97
N PRO A 190 6.97 -14.81 -13.40
CA PRO A 190 7.05 -15.23 -14.79
C PRO A 190 5.77 -15.93 -15.27
N VAL A 191 5.29 -15.57 -16.45
CA VAL A 191 4.16 -16.25 -17.10
C VAL A 191 4.63 -17.58 -17.66
N SER A 192 4.20 -18.69 -17.06
CA SER A 192 4.68 -20.06 -17.33
C SER A 192 4.64 -20.46 -18.81
N SER A 193 3.63 -20.00 -19.55
CA SER A 193 3.45 -20.29 -20.98
C SER A 193 4.41 -19.54 -21.91
N VAL A 194 5.10 -18.49 -21.43
CA VAL A 194 6.09 -17.76 -22.22
C VAL A 194 7.45 -18.45 -22.12
N THR A 195 7.89 -19.07 -23.22
CA THR A 195 9.12 -19.87 -23.29
C THR A 195 10.38 -19.03 -23.53
N ASN A 196 10.30 -17.95 -24.32
CA ASN A 196 11.41 -17.03 -24.53
C ASN A 196 11.34 -15.86 -23.54
N ARG A 197 12.27 -15.84 -22.57
CA ARG A 197 12.38 -14.77 -21.56
C ARG A 197 13.76 -14.12 -21.56
N GLU A 198 14.44 -14.11 -22.70
CA GLU A 198 15.77 -13.53 -22.78
C GLU A 198 15.74 -11.99 -22.89
N GLY A 199 16.75 -11.34 -22.31
CA GLY A 199 16.93 -9.89 -22.39
C GLY A 199 15.70 -9.10 -21.92
N ASP A 200 15.29 -8.11 -22.71
CA ASP A 200 14.17 -7.21 -22.40
C ASP A 200 12.81 -7.91 -22.32
N ALA A 201 12.65 -9.09 -22.95
CA ALA A 201 11.36 -9.81 -22.93
C ALA A 201 10.98 -10.26 -21.51
N SER A 202 11.98 -10.61 -20.68
CA SER A 202 11.79 -11.08 -19.30
C SER A 202 10.88 -10.18 -18.47
N ARG A 203 11.02 -8.86 -18.61
CA ARG A 203 10.28 -7.88 -17.80
C ARG A 203 8.82 -7.67 -18.22
N PHE A 204 8.46 -8.12 -19.43
CA PHE A 204 7.08 -8.08 -19.94
C PHE A 204 6.38 -9.43 -19.81
N ALA A 205 7.15 -10.52 -19.73
CA ALA A 205 6.66 -11.87 -19.58
C ALA A 205 6.32 -12.21 -18.11
N VAL A 206 5.72 -11.27 -17.40
CA VAL A 206 5.32 -11.43 -15.99
C VAL A 206 3.86 -11.05 -15.77
N TRP A 207 3.24 -11.70 -14.79
CA TRP A 207 2.01 -11.22 -14.16
C TRP A 207 2.34 -10.75 -12.73
N TYR A 208 1.46 -9.96 -12.14
CA TYR A 208 1.70 -9.34 -10.84
C TYR A 208 0.83 -9.98 -9.77
N ASP A 209 1.45 -10.80 -8.93
CA ASP A 209 0.80 -11.53 -7.84
C ASP A 209 0.57 -10.60 -6.65
N SER A 210 -0.69 -10.33 -6.33
CA SER A 210 -1.07 -9.42 -5.24
C SER A 210 -1.08 -10.09 -3.86
N ILE A 211 -0.60 -11.34 -3.76
CA ILE A 211 -0.48 -12.16 -2.55
C ILE A 211 -1.80 -12.34 -1.79
N GLY A 212 -2.87 -12.64 -2.53
CA GLY A 212 -4.20 -12.91 -2.02
C GLY A 212 -4.98 -13.79 -2.99
N LEU A 213 -6.09 -13.28 -3.53
CA LEU A 213 -6.82 -13.92 -4.63
C LEU A 213 -5.86 -14.32 -5.78
N ASP A 214 -5.99 -15.56 -6.25
CA ASP A 214 -5.23 -16.18 -7.35
C ASP A 214 -3.69 -16.20 -7.17
N SER A 215 -3.20 -16.04 -5.95
CA SER A 215 -1.77 -16.09 -5.68
C SER A 215 -1.16 -17.44 -6.02
N ALA A 216 0.10 -17.46 -6.49
CA ALA A 216 0.79 -18.70 -6.85
C ALA A 216 1.11 -19.59 -5.64
N TYR A 217 1.09 -19.02 -4.44
CA TYR A 217 1.37 -19.69 -3.18
C TYR A 217 0.23 -19.44 -2.20
N ASP A 218 0.07 -20.36 -1.24
CA ASP A 218 -0.77 -20.12 -0.08
C ASP A 218 -0.03 -19.24 0.93
N TYR A 219 -0.52 -18.02 1.15
CA TYR A 219 0.04 -17.06 2.11
C TYR A 219 -0.61 -17.15 3.51
N ASP A 220 -1.60 -18.02 3.73
CA ASP A 220 -2.19 -18.22 5.06
C ASP A 220 -1.16 -18.55 6.16
N PRO A 221 -0.08 -19.34 5.90
CA PRO A 221 1.01 -19.51 6.88
C PRO A 221 1.71 -18.20 7.26
N LEU A 222 1.92 -17.30 6.28
CA LEU A 222 2.52 -15.98 6.54
C LEU A 222 1.60 -15.12 7.42
N TRP A 223 0.30 -15.13 7.15
CA TRP A 223 -0.70 -14.40 7.95
C TRP A 223 -0.78 -14.90 9.39
N LYS A 224 -0.76 -16.22 9.59
CA LYS A 224 -0.64 -16.83 10.92
C LYS A 224 0.64 -16.41 11.63
N LYS A 225 1.76 -16.38 10.90
CA LYS A 225 3.05 -15.95 11.46
C LYS A 225 3.04 -14.47 11.84
N CYS A 226 2.39 -13.60 11.07
CA CYS A 226 2.21 -12.19 11.42
C CYS A 226 1.44 -12.02 12.74
N ILE A 227 0.42 -12.84 12.99
CA ILE A 227 -0.29 -12.89 14.28
C ILE A 227 0.63 -13.35 15.40
N GLU A 228 1.34 -14.47 15.21
CA GLU A 228 2.28 -15.03 16.20
C GLU A 228 3.37 -14.01 16.59
N LEU A 229 3.98 -13.37 15.60
CA LEU A 229 5.05 -12.39 15.78
C LEU A 229 4.55 -10.99 16.11
N ARG A 230 3.22 -10.78 16.10
CA ARG A 230 2.57 -9.49 16.37
C ARG A 230 3.03 -8.38 15.41
N ILE A 231 3.09 -8.70 14.12
CA ILE A 231 3.46 -7.78 13.05
C ILE A 231 2.25 -7.44 12.18
N ALA A 232 2.03 -6.15 11.96
CA ALA A 232 1.01 -5.66 11.04
C ALA A 232 1.66 -5.58 9.64
N PRO A 233 1.15 -6.29 8.62
CA PRO A 233 1.72 -6.19 7.29
C PRO A 233 1.47 -4.80 6.69
N THR A 234 2.54 -4.04 6.43
CA THR A 234 2.45 -2.74 5.76
C THR A 234 3.03 -2.84 4.35
N PHE A 235 2.28 -2.40 3.34
CA PHE A 235 2.64 -2.51 1.93
C PHE A 235 3.10 -1.17 1.40
N HIS A 236 4.33 -1.15 0.90
CA HIS A 236 4.95 0.05 0.37
C HIS A 236 5.74 -0.30 -0.91
N THR A 237 5.00 -0.74 -1.92
CA THR A 237 5.55 -1.20 -3.20
C THR A 237 5.02 -0.33 -4.33
N GLY A 238 5.89 0.39 -5.04
CA GLY A 238 5.45 1.25 -6.14
C GLY A 238 5.21 0.49 -7.45
N ALA A 239 4.14 0.83 -8.18
CA ALA A 239 3.81 0.28 -9.50
C ALA A 239 4.40 1.08 -10.69
N SER A 240 5.33 2.02 -10.44
CA SER A 240 6.00 2.71 -11.55
C SER A 240 6.75 1.70 -12.40
N ARG A 241 6.77 1.91 -13.72
CA ARG A 241 7.27 0.97 -14.74
C ARG A 241 6.37 -0.26 -14.96
N GLN A 242 5.17 -0.29 -14.38
CA GLN A 242 4.17 -1.36 -14.57
C GLN A 242 2.92 -0.81 -15.26
N GLY A 243 2.27 -1.68 -16.05
CA GLY A 243 1.01 -1.36 -16.73
C GLY A 243 1.06 -0.04 -17.52
N LEU A 244 0.09 0.85 -17.23
CA LEU A 244 -0.05 2.13 -17.91
C LEU A 244 0.95 3.21 -17.45
N ARG A 245 1.83 2.96 -16.46
CA ARG A 245 2.75 3.93 -15.85
C ARG A 245 4.18 3.81 -16.39
N ASN A 246 4.31 3.97 -17.71
CA ASN A 246 5.57 3.69 -18.41
C ASN A 246 5.89 4.69 -19.54
N SER A 247 5.61 5.97 -19.32
CA SER A 247 6.04 7.07 -20.20
C SER A 247 7.55 7.17 -20.21
N ALA A 248 8.16 7.16 -21.40
CA ALA A 248 9.61 7.28 -21.58
C ALA A 248 10.15 8.70 -21.33
N VAL A 249 9.30 9.70 -21.12
CA VAL A 249 9.73 11.11 -21.00
C VAL A 249 9.11 11.88 -19.84
N ASN A 250 8.08 11.33 -19.17
CA ASN A 250 7.36 12.04 -18.12
C ASN A 250 7.37 11.21 -16.83
N PHE A 251 8.16 11.66 -15.85
CA PHE A 251 8.23 11.05 -14.53
C PHE A 251 6.91 11.17 -13.77
N THR A 252 6.31 12.36 -13.76
CA THR A 252 5.05 12.63 -13.06
C THR A 252 3.93 11.69 -13.51
N TYR A 253 3.83 11.41 -14.81
CA TYR A 253 2.90 10.41 -15.35
C TYR A 253 3.17 8.98 -14.81
N ASN A 254 4.43 8.63 -14.55
CA ASN A 254 4.81 7.33 -14.00
C ASN A 254 4.68 7.28 -12.46
N HIS A 255 4.75 8.44 -11.80
CA HIS A 255 4.74 8.59 -10.34
C HIS A 255 3.31 8.65 -9.80
N ILE A 256 2.47 9.54 -10.32
CA ILE A 256 1.15 9.80 -9.75
C ILE A 256 0.34 8.49 -9.62
N GLY A 257 -0.09 8.22 -8.38
CA GLY A 257 -0.92 7.07 -8.00
C GLY A 257 -0.25 5.71 -8.18
N HIS A 258 1.09 5.62 -8.28
CA HIS A 258 1.77 4.35 -8.44
C HIS A 258 1.74 3.46 -7.17
N PHE A 259 1.82 4.04 -5.98
CA PHE A 259 1.61 3.31 -4.72
C PHE A 259 0.14 2.95 -4.53
N ALA A 260 -0.78 3.89 -4.80
CA ALA A 260 -2.21 3.63 -4.83
C ALA A 260 -2.59 2.44 -5.73
N ALA A 261 -1.97 2.31 -6.91
CA ALA A 261 -2.25 1.18 -7.81
C ALA A 261 -1.82 -0.18 -7.23
N SER A 262 -0.63 -0.27 -6.61
CA SER A 262 -0.18 -1.48 -5.94
C SER A 262 -1.02 -1.80 -4.69
N GLY A 263 -1.25 -0.80 -3.85
CA GLY A 263 -2.06 -0.92 -2.63
C GLY A 263 -3.49 -1.35 -2.94
N HIS A 264 -4.10 -0.79 -3.99
CA HIS A 264 -5.40 -1.20 -4.48
C HIS A 264 -5.43 -2.66 -4.95
N ALA A 265 -4.40 -3.13 -5.66
CA ALA A 265 -4.32 -4.52 -6.08
C ALA A 265 -4.17 -5.47 -4.88
N ALA A 266 -3.28 -5.15 -3.94
CA ALA A 266 -3.06 -5.90 -2.70
C ALA A 266 -4.32 -5.94 -1.82
N ALA A 267 -4.92 -4.79 -1.50
CA ALA A 267 -6.13 -4.70 -0.68
C ALA A 267 -7.30 -5.49 -1.28
N LYS A 268 -7.49 -5.39 -2.61
CA LYS A 268 -8.55 -6.13 -3.32
C LYS A 268 -8.27 -7.64 -3.31
N GLY A 269 -7.03 -8.06 -3.55
CA GLY A 269 -6.63 -9.47 -3.48
C GLY A 269 -6.81 -10.06 -2.07
N ILE A 270 -6.44 -9.30 -1.04
CA ILE A 270 -6.63 -9.67 0.38
C ILE A 270 -8.11 -9.79 0.72
N PHE A 271 -8.93 -8.82 0.31
CA PHE A 271 -10.36 -8.80 0.60
C PHE A 271 -11.11 -9.92 -0.13
N LEU A 272 -11.06 -9.94 -1.47
CA LEU A 272 -11.80 -10.92 -2.28
C LEU A 272 -11.25 -12.34 -2.13
N GLY A 273 -9.97 -12.49 -1.79
CA GLY A 273 -9.39 -13.78 -1.40
C GLY A 273 -9.88 -14.29 -0.03
N GLY A 274 -10.68 -13.51 0.72
CA GLY A 274 -11.23 -13.87 2.02
C GLY A 274 -10.23 -13.85 3.18
N ILE A 275 -9.07 -13.21 3.02
CA ILE A 275 -8.00 -13.19 4.04
C ILE A 275 -8.49 -12.46 5.29
N THR A 276 -9.16 -11.31 5.16
CA THR A 276 -9.70 -10.58 6.32
C THR A 276 -10.81 -11.34 7.05
N ARG A 277 -11.47 -12.30 6.38
CA ARG A 277 -12.43 -13.22 7.00
C ARG A 277 -11.75 -14.35 7.76
N ARG A 278 -10.66 -14.90 7.22
CA ARG A 278 -9.88 -15.97 7.87
C ARG A 278 -9.00 -15.46 9.02
N PHE A 279 -8.53 -14.22 8.93
CA PHE A 279 -7.63 -13.57 9.88
C PHE A 279 -8.17 -12.20 10.34
N PRO A 280 -9.32 -12.15 11.03
CA PRO A 280 -9.94 -10.88 11.44
C PRO A 280 -9.13 -10.10 12.48
N GLU A 281 -8.14 -10.73 13.12
CA GLU A 281 -7.21 -10.08 14.03
C GLU A 281 -6.20 -9.16 13.32
N LEU A 282 -5.88 -9.42 12.05
CA LEU A 282 -4.83 -8.68 11.34
C LEU A 282 -5.23 -7.25 10.99
N ARG A 283 -4.22 -6.37 10.97
CA ARG A 283 -4.29 -5.00 10.47
C ARG A 283 -3.29 -4.86 9.32
N PHE A 284 -3.73 -4.27 8.22
CA PHE A 284 -2.93 -4.08 7.00
C PHE A 284 -2.79 -2.59 6.71
N GLY A 285 -1.55 -2.14 6.49
CA GLY A 285 -1.26 -0.77 6.04
C GLY A 285 -0.94 -0.74 4.55
N PHE A 286 -1.42 0.28 3.84
CA PHE A 286 -1.07 0.54 2.43
C PHE A 286 -0.56 1.98 2.33
N LEU A 287 0.75 2.12 2.13
CA LEU A 287 1.48 3.36 2.38
C LEU A 287 1.66 4.21 1.11
N GLU A 288 1.84 5.52 1.30
CA GLU A 288 2.06 6.55 0.27
C GLU A 288 1.02 6.58 -0.88
N GLY A 289 -0.17 6.03 -0.65
CA GLY A 289 -1.22 5.92 -1.65
C GLY A 289 -2.33 6.95 -1.51
N GLY A 290 -2.45 7.57 -0.33
CA GLY A 290 -3.62 8.34 0.08
C GLY A 290 -4.83 7.45 0.39
N VAL A 291 -5.82 7.98 1.10
CA VAL A 291 -7.05 7.23 1.44
C VAL A 291 -8.12 7.31 0.36
N GLY A 292 -7.98 8.22 -0.61
CA GLY A 292 -8.99 8.45 -1.66
C GLY A 292 -9.30 7.19 -2.49
N TRP A 293 -8.29 6.42 -2.90
CA TRP A 293 -8.51 5.14 -3.60
C TRP A 293 -9.13 4.07 -2.70
N GLY A 294 -8.85 4.10 -1.40
CA GLY A 294 -9.46 3.21 -0.41
C GLY A 294 -10.97 3.46 -0.27
N CYS A 295 -11.37 4.74 -0.24
CA CYS A 295 -12.77 5.16 -0.25
C CYS A 295 -13.50 4.67 -1.50
N MET A 296 -12.89 4.87 -2.68
CA MET A 296 -13.45 4.40 -3.95
C MET A 296 -13.57 2.88 -3.98
N LEU A 297 -12.51 2.14 -3.61
CA LEU A 297 -12.52 0.68 -3.56
C LEU A 297 -13.62 0.16 -2.64
N PHE A 298 -13.83 0.77 -1.47
CA PHE A 298 -14.89 0.38 -0.55
C PHE A 298 -16.29 0.53 -1.18
N GLY A 299 -16.55 1.67 -1.83
CA GLY A 299 -17.78 1.92 -2.58
C GLY A 299 -17.98 0.93 -3.72
N ASP A 300 -16.93 0.68 -4.50
CA ASP A 300 -16.96 -0.22 -5.64
C ASP A 300 -17.24 -1.66 -5.21
N LEU A 301 -16.57 -2.17 -4.18
CA LEU A 301 -16.79 -3.54 -3.69
C LEU A 301 -18.25 -3.75 -3.26
N ILE A 302 -18.85 -2.79 -2.55
CA ILE A 302 -20.26 -2.89 -2.14
C ILE A 302 -21.18 -2.85 -3.35
N GLY A 303 -20.96 -1.88 -4.26
CA GLY A 303 -21.78 -1.73 -5.46
C GLY A 303 -21.69 -2.94 -6.40
N HIS A 304 -20.56 -3.66 -6.41
CA HIS A 304 -20.39 -4.90 -7.16
C HIS A 304 -20.97 -6.10 -6.42
N TRP A 305 -20.87 -6.16 -5.09
CA TRP A 305 -21.47 -7.24 -4.31
C TRP A 305 -22.97 -7.35 -4.56
N ASP A 306 -23.69 -6.23 -4.66
CA ASP A 306 -25.13 -6.20 -5.00
C ASP A 306 -25.45 -6.82 -6.38
N LYS A 307 -24.47 -6.97 -7.26
CA LYS A 307 -24.62 -7.43 -8.65
C LYS A 307 -23.93 -8.76 -8.93
N ARG A 308 -22.99 -9.18 -8.08
CA ARG A 308 -22.06 -10.28 -8.35
C ARG A 308 -21.97 -11.33 -7.23
N ASN A 309 -22.76 -11.18 -6.17
CA ASN A 309 -22.96 -12.28 -5.22
C ASN A 309 -23.87 -13.39 -5.79
N ALA A 310 -23.92 -14.55 -5.13
CA ALA A 310 -24.72 -15.71 -5.59
C ALA A 310 -26.18 -15.36 -5.92
N LYS A 311 -26.87 -14.60 -5.06
CA LYS A 311 -28.27 -14.20 -5.26
C LYS A 311 -28.43 -13.26 -6.45
N ALA A 312 -27.51 -12.31 -6.61
CA ALA A 312 -27.53 -11.37 -7.72
C ALA A 312 -27.26 -12.08 -9.06
N LEU A 313 -26.36 -13.05 -9.07
CA LEU A 313 -26.11 -13.89 -10.24
C LEU A 313 -27.29 -14.80 -10.57
N GLU A 314 -27.98 -15.33 -9.56
CA GLU A 314 -29.23 -16.06 -9.76
C GLU A 314 -30.31 -15.18 -10.42
N TYR A 315 -30.36 -13.88 -10.10
CA TYR A 315 -31.25 -12.92 -10.76
C TYR A 315 -30.84 -12.67 -12.22
N MET A 316 -29.53 -12.63 -12.49
CA MET A 316 -28.96 -12.41 -13.82
C MET A 316 -28.85 -13.69 -14.67
N ASP A 317 -29.33 -14.84 -14.19
CA ASP A 317 -29.31 -16.10 -14.91
C ASP A 317 -30.03 -15.95 -16.28
N PRO A 318 -29.34 -16.14 -17.42
CA PRO A 318 -29.94 -15.98 -18.75
C PRO A 318 -31.20 -16.83 -18.96
N ARG A 319 -31.37 -17.94 -18.22
CA ARG A 319 -32.55 -18.82 -18.28
C ARG A 319 -33.82 -18.19 -17.73
N LYS A 320 -33.71 -17.10 -16.95
CA LYS A 320 -34.86 -16.36 -16.42
C LYS A 320 -35.38 -15.29 -17.35
N LEU A 321 -34.77 -15.08 -18.53
CA LEU A 321 -35.21 -14.10 -19.50
C LEU A 321 -36.66 -14.38 -19.96
N ASP A 322 -37.53 -13.38 -19.84
CA ASP A 322 -38.88 -13.43 -20.41
C ASP A 322 -38.80 -13.27 -21.94
N ARG A 323 -38.69 -14.41 -22.62
CA ARG A 323 -38.56 -14.49 -24.08
C ARG A 323 -39.81 -13.98 -24.80
N SER A 324 -40.99 -14.15 -24.21
CA SER A 324 -42.25 -13.67 -24.79
C SER A 324 -42.32 -12.14 -24.76
N LEU A 325 -41.98 -11.54 -23.61
CA LEU A 325 -41.88 -10.09 -23.50
C LEU A 325 -40.79 -9.52 -24.41
N LEU A 326 -39.63 -10.18 -24.51
CA LEU A 326 -38.56 -9.76 -25.43
C LEU A 326 -39.06 -9.77 -26.88
N GLN A 327 -39.77 -10.82 -27.30
CA GLN A 327 -40.36 -10.91 -28.63
C GLN A 327 -41.40 -9.79 -28.88
N GLU A 328 -42.24 -9.46 -27.90
CA GLU A 328 -43.18 -8.34 -27.98
C GLU A 328 -42.44 -7.00 -28.16
N LYS A 329 -41.38 -6.74 -27.38
CA LYS A 329 -40.58 -5.52 -27.53
C LYS A 329 -39.84 -5.49 -28.87
N ALA A 330 -39.34 -6.63 -29.35
CA ALA A 330 -38.74 -6.73 -30.67
C ALA A 330 -39.74 -6.41 -31.80
N GLN A 331 -40.99 -6.87 -31.69
CA GLN A 331 -42.04 -6.50 -32.67
C GLN A 331 -42.38 -5.01 -32.63
N LYS A 332 -42.39 -4.40 -31.45
CA LYS A 332 -42.76 -2.98 -31.29
C LYS A 332 -41.64 -2.00 -31.64
N TYR A 333 -40.39 -2.36 -31.37
CA TYR A 333 -39.24 -1.45 -31.42
C TYR A 333 -38.05 -1.96 -32.24
N GLY A 334 -38.04 -3.23 -32.63
CA GLY A 334 -36.93 -3.85 -33.34
C GLY A 334 -36.99 -3.68 -34.87
N TYR A 335 -35.88 -4.01 -35.52
CA TYR A 335 -35.79 -4.14 -36.98
C TYR A 335 -36.18 -5.55 -37.42
N GLU A 336 -36.56 -5.73 -38.68
CA GLU A 336 -37.01 -7.02 -39.22
C GLU A 336 -35.97 -8.13 -39.02
N GLU A 337 -34.68 -7.80 -39.16
CA GLU A 337 -33.57 -8.73 -38.98
C GLU A 337 -33.47 -9.23 -37.52
N HIS A 338 -33.73 -8.36 -36.54
CA HIS A 338 -33.73 -8.75 -35.12
C HIS A 338 -34.90 -9.68 -34.81
N ILE A 339 -36.10 -9.37 -35.34
CA ILE A 339 -37.30 -10.18 -35.14
C ILE A 339 -37.10 -11.57 -35.77
N ALA A 340 -36.56 -11.62 -36.99
CA ALA A 340 -36.26 -12.87 -37.69
C ALA A 340 -35.21 -13.71 -36.94
N ALA A 341 -34.14 -13.09 -36.46
CA ALA A 341 -33.09 -13.77 -35.68
C ALA A 341 -33.62 -14.34 -34.36
N LEU A 342 -34.40 -13.57 -33.60
CA LEU A 342 -35.02 -14.05 -32.35
C LEU A 342 -35.97 -15.22 -32.62
N ARG A 343 -36.81 -15.14 -33.67
CA ARG A 343 -37.71 -16.23 -34.06
C ARG A 343 -36.94 -17.50 -34.43
N ALA A 344 -35.85 -17.36 -35.18
CA ALA A 344 -35.00 -18.48 -35.57
C ALA A 344 -34.33 -19.18 -34.37
N ARG A 345 -34.25 -18.51 -33.22
CA ARG A 345 -33.62 -19.00 -31.98
C ARG A 345 -34.63 -19.22 -30.85
N ASP A 346 -35.91 -19.45 -31.16
CA ASP A 346 -36.95 -19.65 -30.14
C ASP A 346 -36.99 -18.52 -29.07
N GLY A 347 -36.88 -17.28 -29.53
CA GLY A 347 -36.89 -16.08 -28.68
C GLY A 347 -35.61 -15.84 -27.89
N TRP A 348 -34.56 -16.65 -28.06
CA TRP A 348 -33.27 -16.43 -27.42
C TRP A 348 -32.43 -15.39 -28.15
N PRO A 349 -31.94 -14.35 -27.44
CA PRO A 349 -30.92 -13.48 -28.00
C PRO A 349 -29.57 -14.21 -28.10
N ASP A 350 -29.22 -14.98 -27.06
CA ASP A 350 -28.00 -15.78 -26.94
C ASP A 350 -28.33 -17.10 -26.22
N PRO A 351 -28.54 -18.21 -26.96
CA PRO A 351 -28.86 -19.52 -26.39
C PRO A 351 -27.73 -20.14 -25.55
N ASP A 352 -26.48 -19.75 -25.79
CA ASP A 352 -25.31 -20.38 -25.18
C ASP A 352 -24.90 -19.68 -23.88
N ALA A 353 -25.37 -18.45 -23.65
CA ALA A 353 -25.00 -17.58 -22.54
C ALA A 353 -25.02 -18.26 -21.16
N PHE A 354 -26.00 -19.12 -20.88
CA PHE A 354 -26.13 -19.78 -19.56
C PHE A 354 -24.98 -20.75 -19.26
N SER A 355 -24.28 -21.23 -20.30
CA SER A 355 -23.15 -22.16 -20.19
C SER A 355 -21.79 -21.46 -20.14
N LEU A 356 -21.74 -20.15 -20.45
CA LEU A 356 -20.51 -19.36 -20.53
C LEU A 356 -20.06 -18.85 -19.15
N THR A 357 -19.74 -19.79 -18.25
CA THR A 357 -19.32 -19.49 -16.88
C THR A 357 -17.81 -19.29 -16.70
N GLY A 358 -17.04 -19.39 -17.79
CA GLY A 358 -15.58 -19.43 -17.73
C GLY A 358 -15.02 -20.69 -17.09
N GLY A 359 -15.82 -21.74 -16.90
CA GLY A 359 -15.42 -22.98 -16.23
C GLY A 359 -15.36 -22.87 -14.71
N LEU A 360 -15.85 -21.78 -14.12
CA LEU A 360 -15.90 -21.59 -12.67
C LEU A 360 -16.97 -22.50 -12.04
N SER A 361 -16.59 -23.16 -10.93
CA SER A 361 -17.51 -23.99 -10.14
C SER A 361 -18.35 -23.17 -9.15
N ASP A 362 -17.81 -22.03 -8.72
CA ASP A 362 -18.50 -21.02 -7.93
C ASP A 362 -18.44 -19.69 -8.69
N LEU A 363 -19.61 -19.13 -8.99
CA LEU A 363 -19.72 -17.88 -9.74
C LEU A 363 -19.75 -16.66 -8.83
N ASP A 364 -19.96 -16.84 -7.52
CA ASP A 364 -20.02 -15.74 -6.57
C ASP A 364 -18.61 -15.15 -6.36
N ASP A 365 -18.38 -13.97 -6.93
CA ASP A 365 -17.10 -13.26 -6.86
C ASP A 365 -16.68 -12.92 -5.41
N PHE A 366 -17.60 -13.01 -4.44
CA PHE A 366 -17.42 -12.67 -3.02
C PHE A 366 -17.55 -13.89 -2.09
N SER A 367 -17.59 -15.12 -2.63
CA SER A 367 -17.85 -16.33 -1.84
C SER A 367 -16.89 -16.51 -0.67
N ALA A 368 -15.61 -16.16 -0.86
CA ALA A 368 -14.59 -16.24 0.19
C ALA A 368 -14.81 -15.22 1.33
N CYS A 369 -15.45 -14.08 1.04
CA CYS A 369 -15.77 -13.05 2.05
C CYS A 369 -16.92 -13.48 2.96
N LYS A 370 -17.84 -14.32 2.47
CA LYS A 370 -19.02 -14.80 3.22
C LYS A 370 -19.84 -13.66 3.83
N ILE A 371 -20.15 -12.64 3.04
CA ILE A 371 -20.86 -11.43 3.51
C ILE A 371 -22.35 -11.74 3.63
N THR A 372 -22.91 -11.46 4.81
CA THR A 372 -24.32 -11.74 5.14
C THR A 372 -25.07 -10.53 5.69
N LYS A 373 -24.34 -9.53 6.21
CA LYS A 373 -24.92 -8.33 6.84
C LYS A 373 -24.01 -7.12 6.68
N LYS A 374 -24.58 -5.92 6.85
CA LYS A 374 -23.87 -4.63 6.82
C LYS A 374 -22.59 -4.63 7.68
N GLN A 375 -22.65 -5.24 8.87
CA GLN A 375 -21.53 -5.28 9.80
C GLN A 375 -20.30 -6.01 9.22
N ASP A 376 -20.49 -6.98 8.32
CA ASP A 376 -19.36 -7.68 7.69
C ASP A 376 -18.48 -6.71 6.89
N TRP A 377 -19.03 -5.66 6.28
CA TRP A 377 -18.24 -4.65 5.57
C TRP A 377 -17.36 -3.82 6.50
N GLN A 378 -17.87 -3.51 7.70
CA GLN A 378 -17.10 -2.84 8.73
C GLN A 378 -15.99 -3.75 9.24
N ASP A 379 -16.31 -5.01 9.53
CA ASP A 379 -15.38 -5.97 10.12
C ASP A 379 -14.28 -6.43 9.14
N LEU A 380 -14.62 -6.57 7.85
CA LEU A 380 -13.74 -7.16 6.84
C LEU A 380 -12.96 -6.13 6.00
N PHE A 381 -13.38 -4.86 5.98
CA PHE A 381 -12.70 -3.82 5.20
C PHE A 381 -12.30 -2.62 6.08
N VAL A 382 -13.28 -2.00 6.75
CA VAL A 382 -13.05 -0.75 7.48
C VAL A 382 -12.12 -0.97 8.68
N LYS A 383 -12.33 -2.02 9.46
CA LYS A 383 -11.50 -2.33 10.64
C LYS A 383 -10.05 -2.74 10.29
N PRO A 384 -9.80 -3.63 9.30
CA PRO A 384 -8.45 -4.12 9.05
C PRO A 384 -7.58 -3.22 8.16
N PHE A 385 -8.13 -2.33 7.33
CA PHE A 385 -7.35 -1.58 6.35
C PHE A 385 -7.02 -0.15 6.78
N TYR A 386 -5.74 0.21 6.63
CA TYR A 386 -5.15 1.50 6.97
C TYR A 386 -4.44 2.06 5.74
N PHE A 387 -4.63 3.35 5.50
CA PHE A 387 -4.17 4.01 4.28
C PHE A 387 -3.20 5.13 4.69
N GLY A 388 -1.94 4.98 4.32
CA GLY A 388 -0.91 6.00 4.52
C GLY A 388 -1.14 7.15 3.57
N CYS A 389 -1.17 8.36 4.11
CA CYS A 389 -1.49 9.57 3.38
C CYS A 389 -0.47 10.66 3.69
N GLU A 390 0.03 11.28 2.63
CA GLU A 390 0.89 12.45 2.70
C GLU A 390 0.17 13.64 3.35
N ALA A 391 0.98 14.59 3.82
CA ALA A 391 0.54 15.76 4.57
C ALA A 391 -0.50 16.60 3.83
N ASP A 392 -0.24 16.89 2.56
CA ASP A 392 -1.03 17.84 1.74
C ASP A 392 -2.24 17.19 1.04
N ASP A 393 -2.52 15.90 1.27
CA ASP A 393 -3.62 15.20 0.60
C ASP A 393 -5.00 15.63 1.13
N ARG A 394 -5.67 16.50 0.37
CA ARG A 394 -7.04 16.94 0.66
C ARG A 394 -8.07 15.81 0.62
N ALA A 395 -7.80 14.69 -0.05
CA ALA A 395 -8.68 13.53 -0.07
C ALA A 395 -8.76 12.83 1.29
N ASN A 396 -7.86 13.14 2.24
CA ASN A 396 -7.93 12.67 3.62
C ASN A 396 -9.28 12.98 4.28
N ALA A 397 -9.91 14.09 3.91
CA ALA A 397 -11.23 14.45 4.40
C ALA A 397 -12.32 13.43 4.05
N TRP A 398 -12.18 12.69 2.94
CA TRP A 398 -13.17 11.67 2.52
C TRP A 398 -13.24 10.50 3.49
N ALA A 399 -12.16 10.20 4.21
CA ALA A 399 -12.14 9.14 5.22
C ALA A 399 -13.08 9.44 6.39
N PHE A 400 -13.24 10.71 6.76
CA PHE A 400 -13.95 11.13 7.98
C PHE A 400 -15.32 11.74 7.71
N LYS A 401 -15.54 12.28 6.50
CA LYS A 401 -16.74 13.03 6.14
C LYS A 401 -18.00 12.16 6.18
N HIS A 402 -18.99 12.59 6.97
CA HIS A 402 -20.30 11.96 7.02
C HIS A 402 -20.97 11.94 5.63
N GLY A 403 -21.48 10.78 5.21
CA GLY A 403 -22.10 10.58 3.91
C GLY A 403 -21.14 10.37 2.75
N ALA A 404 -19.81 10.47 2.95
CA ALA A 404 -18.84 10.24 1.87
C ALA A 404 -18.69 8.76 1.53
N ASN A 405 -18.66 7.89 2.54
CA ASN A 405 -18.50 6.44 2.36
C ASN A 405 -19.83 5.71 2.62
N PRO A 406 -20.08 4.58 1.94
CA PRO A 406 -21.19 3.69 2.26
C PRO A 406 -21.28 3.43 3.76
N PHE A 407 -22.51 3.31 4.26
CA PHE A 407 -22.77 3.06 5.68
C PHE A 407 -22.32 4.17 6.65
N ASN A 408 -21.92 5.33 6.14
CA ASN A 408 -21.21 6.38 6.90
C ASN A 408 -19.94 5.84 7.58
N ALA A 409 -19.27 4.89 6.92
CA ALA A 409 -18.02 4.34 7.42
C ALA A 409 -16.95 5.43 7.51
N ARG A 410 -16.20 5.43 8.61
CA ARG A 410 -14.96 6.20 8.76
C ARG A 410 -13.79 5.28 8.43
N LEU A 411 -13.01 5.62 7.41
CA LEU A 411 -11.85 4.81 7.00
C LEU A 411 -10.59 5.25 7.77
N ASN A 412 -9.63 4.33 7.93
CA ASN A 412 -8.42 4.62 8.71
C ASN A 412 -7.36 5.30 7.83
N ALA A 413 -7.51 6.60 7.59
CA ALA A 413 -6.41 7.43 7.09
C ALA A 413 -5.33 7.58 8.17
N VAL A 414 -4.06 7.42 7.80
CA VAL A 414 -2.91 7.52 8.70
C VAL A 414 -1.93 8.52 8.10
N PHE A 415 -1.50 9.49 8.91
CA PHE A 415 -0.50 10.48 8.52
C PHE A 415 0.87 9.83 8.27
N GLY A 416 1.43 10.09 7.09
CA GLY A 416 2.79 9.80 6.69
C GLY A 416 3.44 11.07 6.18
N SER A 417 4.63 11.41 6.67
CA SER A 417 5.27 12.67 6.30
C SER A 417 6.01 12.62 4.96
N ASP A 418 6.41 11.42 4.53
CA ASP A 418 7.28 11.17 3.37
C ASP A 418 8.62 11.95 3.37
N ILE A 419 9.10 12.32 4.57
CA ILE A 419 10.31 13.14 4.73
C ILE A 419 11.53 12.49 4.06
N GLY A 420 12.20 13.22 3.17
CA GLY A 420 13.37 12.74 2.42
C GLY A 420 13.09 12.47 0.93
N HIS A 421 11.86 12.65 0.48
CA HIS A 421 11.45 12.67 -0.92
C HIS A 421 11.28 14.09 -1.47
N PHE A 422 10.85 14.22 -2.74
CA PHE A 422 10.97 15.46 -3.52
C PHE A 422 9.74 16.38 -3.42
N ASP A 423 8.62 15.77 -3.11
CA ASP A 423 7.32 16.30 -2.66
C ASP A 423 7.41 16.98 -1.30
N VAL A 424 8.44 16.68 -0.49
CA VAL A 424 8.72 17.35 0.79
C VAL A 424 9.95 18.26 0.69
N PRO A 425 9.82 19.48 0.12
CA PRO A 425 10.95 20.40 -0.03
C PRO A 425 11.42 21.03 1.29
N ASP A 426 10.51 21.13 2.27
CA ASP A 426 10.78 21.59 3.64
C ASP A 426 10.06 20.68 4.64
N MET A 427 10.83 19.95 5.44
CA MET A 427 10.31 19.02 6.45
C MET A 427 9.53 19.74 7.55
N THR A 428 9.76 21.04 7.76
CA THR A 428 9.03 21.80 8.78
C THR A 428 7.59 22.12 8.38
N GLU A 429 7.23 21.91 7.11
CA GLU A 429 5.88 22.16 6.58
C GLU A 429 4.97 20.93 6.64
N VAL A 430 5.48 19.71 6.91
CA VAL A 430 4.64 18.48 6.88
C VAL A 430 3.49 18.48 7.89
N LEU A 431 3.72 18.97 9.11
CA LEU A 431 2.64 19.11 10.10
C LEU A 431 1.72 20.31 9.78
N PRO A 432 2.25 21.49 9.42
CA PRO A 432 1.45 22.61 8.89
C PRO A 432 0.51 22.23 7.75
N GLU A 433 1.02 21.60 6.69
CA GLU A 433 0.25 21.18 5.52
C GLU A 433 -0.86 20.20 5.90
N ALA A 434 -0.57 19.21 6.76
CA ALA A 434 -1.58 18.31 7.30
C ALA A 434 -2.68 19.04 8.09
N TYR A 435 -2.31 20.07 8.85
CA TYR A 435 -3.23 20.85 9.67
C TYR A 435 -4.13 21.79 8.85
N GLU A 436 -3.78 22.08 7.59
CA GLU A 436 -4.63 22.86 6.69
C GLU A 436 -6.02 22.24 6.51
N LEU A 437 -6.16 20.91 6.64
CA LEU A 437 -7.46 20.23 6.61
C LEU A 437 -8.39 20.72 7.75
N VAL A 438 -7.82 21.08 8.91
CA VAL A 438 -8.55 21.63 10.05
C VAL A 438 -8.82 23.12 9.83
N ASP A 439 -7.81 23.87 9.41
CA ASP A 439 -7.93 25.33 9.19
C ASP A 439 -8.97 25.64 8.08
N ASP A 440 -9.04 24.80 7.05
CA ASP A 440 -10.03 24.89 5.97
C ASP A 440 -11.41 24.30 6.34
N GLY A 441 -11.56 23.74 7.54
CA GLY A 441 -12.80 23.13 8.01
C GLY A 441 -13.22 21.87 7.24
N LEU A 442 -12.27 21.17 6.61
CA LEU A 442 -12.52 19.91 5.91
C LEU A 442 -12.68 18.72 6.87
N ILE A 443 -11.95 18.76 7.98
CA ILE A 443 -12.03 17.78 9.07
C ILE A 443 -12.09 18.48 10.42
N THR A 444 -12.60 17.80 11.44
CA THR A 444 -12.60 18.29 12.81
C THR A 444 -11.24 18.05 13.49
N THR A 445 -11.01 18.67 14.65
CA THR A 445 -9.83 18.39 15.47
C THR A 445 -9.76 16.93 15.96
N ASP A 446 -10.91 16.28 16.16
CA ASP A 446 -10.96 14.87 16.56
C ASP A 446 -10.64 13.94 15.38
N ASP A 447 -11.04 14.31 14.17
CA ASP A 447 -10.63 13.63 12.94
C ASP A 447 -9.12 13.78 12.72
N PHE A 448 -8.56 14.98 12.96
CA PHE A 448 -7.13 15.21 12.90
C PHE A 448 -6.37 14.36 13.92
N ARG A 449 -6.90 14.20 15.14
CA ARG A 449 -6.37 13.25 16.13
C ARG A 449 -6.37 11.81 15.62
N ASP A 450 -7.45 11.36 14.99
CA ASP A 450 -7.50 10.01 14.42
C ASP A 450 -6.46 9.87 13.30
N PHE A 451 -6.35 10.86 12.42
CA PHE A 451 -5.42 10.90 11.29
C PHE A 451 -3.95 10.88 11.72
N THR A 452 -3.52 11.78 12.60
CA THR A 452 -2.10 11.95 12.97
C THR A 452 -1.68 11.14 14.18
N PHE A 453 -2.58 10.35 14.79
CA PHE A 453 -2.25 9.61 16.01
C PHE A 453 -3.01 8.31 16.16
N ALA A 454 -4.33 8.37 16.38
CA ALA A 454 -5.03 7.20 16.90
C ALA A 454 -5.11 6.05 15.89
N ASN A 455 -5.18 6.32 14.59
CA ASN A 455 -5.18 5.28 13.57
C ASN A 455 -3.82 4.57 13.46
N ALA A 456 -2.70 5.31 13.57
CA ALA A 456 -1.37 4.69 13.67
C ALA A 456 -1.26 3.80 14.92
N VAL A 457 -1.80 4.26 16.05
CA VAL A 457 -1.85 3.45 17.28
C VAL A 457 -2.69 2.18 17.09
N ARG A 458 -3.84 2.24 16.43
CA ARG A 458 -4.68 1.06 16.17
C ARG A 458 -4.04 0.10 15.16
N LEU A 459 -3.34 0.61 14.14
CA LEU A 459 -2.63 -0.22 13.16
C LEU A 459 -1.62 -1.14 13.86
N TRP A 460 -0.71 -0.57 14.63
CA TRP A 460 0.38 -1.35 15.24
C TRP A 460 0.07 -1.85 16.65
N GLY A 461 -0.63 -1.06 17.45
CA GLY A 461 -0.94 -1.36 18.85
C GLY A 461 -1.99 -2.45 19.03
N THR A 462 -2.96 -2.57 18.11
CA THR A 462 -3.93 -3.68 18.14
C THR A 462 -3.26 -4.99 17.75
N GLN A 463 -2.29 -4.95 16.84
CA GLN A 463 -1.50 -6.13 16.46
C GLN A 463 -0.47 -6.51 17.53
N ASN A 464 0.19 -5.51 18.12
CA ASN A 464 1.14 -5.67 19.22
C ASN A 464 0.81 -4.67 20.34
N PRO A 465 0.12 -5.11 21.41
CA PRO A 465 -0.23 -4.23 22.55
C PRO A 465 0.98 -3.59 23.24
N ARG A 466 2.19 -4.12 23.02
CA ARG A 466 3.44 -3.61 23.57
C ARG A 466 4.25 -2.74 22.60
N PHE A 467 3.69 -2.42 21.42
CA PHE A 467 4.41 -1.70 20.37
C PHE A 467 5.02 -0.39 20.88
N PHE A 468 4.22 0.41 21.59
CA PHE A 468 4.61 1.73 22.10
C PHE A 468 5.20 1.69 23.51
N GLU A 469 5.43 0.53 24.12
CA GLU A 469 6.09 0.47 25.43
C GLU A 469 7.52 1.05 25.33
N GLY A 470 7.85 1.93 26.28
CA GLY A 470 9.15 2.62 26.33
C GLY A 470 9.29 3.80 25.37
N THR A 471 8.23 4.18 24.64
CA THR A 471 8.28 5.32 23.72
C THR A 471 7.70 6.60 24.32
N ALA A 472 8.00 7.75 23.71
CA ALA A 472 7.46 9.05 24.10
C ALA A 472 5.92 9.12 24.07
N VAL A 473 5.28 8.25 23.28
CA VAL A 473 3.82 8.22 23.10
C VAL A 473 3.13 7.10 23.90
N ALA A 474 3.87 6.31 24.70
CA ALA A 474 3.38 5.11 25.39
C ALA A 474 2.06 5.32 26.14
N LYS A 475 1.99 6.37 26.98
CA LYS A 475 0.82 6.66 27.82
C LYS A 475 -0.42 6.98 26.97
N ALA A 476 -0.27 7.82 25.95
CA ALA A 476 -1.37 8.23 25.09
C ALA A 476 -1.82 7.07 24.18
N ALA A 477 -0.88 6.26 23.70
CA ALA A 477 -1.17 5.08 22.91
C ALA A 477 -1.95 4.03 23.72
N ALA A 478 -1.55 3.76 24.95
CA ALA A 478 -2.28 2.86 25.86
C ALA A 478 -3.72 3.35 26.10
N ALA A 479 -3.94 4.67 26.20
CA ALA A 479 -5.28 5.23 26.35
C ALA A 479 -6.16 5.03 25.10
N VAL A 480 -5.58 5.07 23.89
CA VAL A 480 -6.30 4.73 22.65
C VAL A 480 -6.69 3.25 22.65
N LEU A 481 -5.76 2.36 22.98
CA LEU A 481 -6.00 0.90 22.95
C LEU A 481 -6.95 0.41 24.05
N ALA A 482 -7.07 1.14 25.15
CA ALA A 482 -8.02 0.83 26.22
C ALA A 482 -9.45 1.33 25.93
N ALA A 483 -9.64 2.17 24.92
CA ALA A 483 -10.95 2.72 24.60
C ALA A 483 -11.89 1.65 24.00
N PRO A 484 -13.20 1.64 24.33
CA PRO A 484 -14.15 0.72 23.74
C PRO A 484 -14.20 0.88 22.22
N GLY A 485 -13.98 -0.20 21.47
CA GLY A 485 -13.98 -0.19 20.01
C GLY A 485 -12.64 0.14 19.34
N ALA A 486 -11.53 0.13 20.10
CA ALA A 486 -10.16 0.19 19.57
C ALA A 486 -9.73 -1.05 18.77
#